data_AF-A0A533U8H1-F1
#
_entry.id   AF-A0A533U8H1-F1
#
_cell.length_a   1.000
_cell.length_b   1.000
_cell.length_c   1.000
_cell.angle_alpha   90.00
_cell.angle_beta   90.00
_cell.angle_gamma   90.00
#
_symmetry.space_group_name_H-M   'P 1'
#
loop_
_entity.id
_entity.type
_entity.pdbx_description
1 polymer ?
#
loop_
_entity_poly.entity_id
_entity_poly.type
_entity_poly.pdbx_seq_one_letter_code
_entity_poly.pdbx_strand_id
1 'polypeptide(L)' 'MTEMEDDFIKLVDEFVLVSKEPAVLEEISQLDLEARLLGITFYDMYCVVLQDVAGHQNLVSRFKIFMNEKKTV' A
#
# COMPACT_ATOMS: atom_id res chain seq x y z
N MET A 1 -18.35 -4.59 4.22
CA MET A 1 -17.21 -3.66 4.22
C MET A 1 -17.63 -2.45 5.02
N THR A 2 -16.81 -2.02 5.96
CA THR A 2 -17.04 -0.81 6.75
C THR A 2 -16.59 0.41 5.96
N GLU A 3 -17.12 1.59 6.29
CA GLU A 3 -16.72 2.86 5.65
C GLU A 3 -15.20 3.10 5.74
N MET A 4 -14.60 2.70 6.86
CA MET A 4 -13.15 2.79 7.09
C MET A 4 -12.33 1.88 6.16
N GLU A 5 -12.84 0.68 5.86
CA GLU A 5 -12.20 -0.25 4.91
C GLU A 5 -12.29 0.28 3.47
N ASP A 6 -13.45 0.80 3.08
CA ASP A 6 -13.65 1.39 1.75
C ASP A 6 -12.74 2.61 1.51
N ASP A 7 -12.59 3.47 2.53
CA ASP A 7 -11.71 4.63 2.45
C ASP A 7 -10.24 4.24 2.38
N PHE A 8 -9.85 3.18 3.09
CA PHE A 8 -8.50 2.62 2.99
C PHE A 8 -8.22 2.08 1.59
N ILE A 9 -9.13 1.29 1.03
CA ILE A 9 -9.00 0.74 -0.33
C ILE A 9 -8.83 1.86 -1.35
N LYS A 10 -9.69 2.88 -1.31
CA LYS A 10 -9.60 4.04 -2.22
C LYS A 10 -8.27 4.76 -2.09
N LEU A 11 -7.76 4.94 -0.87
CA LEU A 11 -6.50 5.62 -0.62
C LEU A 11 -5.31 4.84 -1.18
N VAL A 12 -5.31 3.52 -1.01
CA VAL A 12 -4.29 2.63 -1.56
C VAL A 12 -4.37 2.61 -3.09
N ASP A 13 -5.57 2.50 -3.67
CA ASP A 13 -5.75 2.53 -5.12
C ASP A 13 -5.23 3.83 -5.73
N GLU A 14 -5.56 4.97 -5.12
CA GLU A 14 -5.07 6.26 -5.57
C GLU A 14 -3.54 6.34 -5.50
N PHE A 15 -2.95 5.87 -4.40
CA PHE A 15 -1.51 5.82 -4.25
C PHE A 15 -0.84 4.96 -5.35
N VAL A 16 -1.36 3.76 -5.62
CA VAL A 16 -0.85 2.86 -6.66
C VAL A 16 -0.93 3.53 -8.03
N LEU A 17 -2.04 4.23 -8.33
CA LEU A 17 -2.23 4.94 -9.60
C LEU A 17 -1.27 6.12 -9.80
N VAL A 18 -0.93 6.86 -8.74
CA VAL A 18 -0.02 8.01 -8.84
C VAL A 18 1.46 7.65 -8.70
N SER A 19 1.76 6.44 -8.22
CA SER A 19 3.13 5.95 -8.03
C SER A 19 3.83 5.78 -9.38
N LYS A 20 5.01 6.38 -9.50
CA LYS A 20 5.85 6.32 -10.72
C LYS A 20 7.27 5.84 -10.44
N GLU A 21 7.64 5.71 -9.18
CA GLU A 21 8.99 5.31 -8.80
C GLU A 21 9.18 3.80 -9.03
N PRO A 22 10.17 3.36 -9.84
CA PRO A 22 10.33 1.94 -10.18
C PRO A 22 10.47 1.02 -8.95
N ALA A 23 11.20 1.46 -7.93
CA ALA A 23 11.37 0.69 -6.69
C ALA A 23 10.06 0.48 -5.93
N VAL A 24 9.15 1.46 -5.96
CA VAL A 24 7.83 1.36 -5.32
C VAL A 24 6.93 0.42 -6.13
N LEU A 25 6.95 0.51 -7.46
CA LEU A 25 6.18 -0.38 -8.34
C LEU A 25 6.63 -1.85 -8.24
N GLU A 26 7.94 -2.06 -8.08
CA GLU A 26 8.50 -3.39 -7.83
C GLU A 26 7.99 -3.98 -6.51
N GLU A 27 8.05 -3.20 -5.42
CA GLU A 27 7.54 -3.63 -4.11
C GLU A 27 6.02 -3.85 -4.12
N ILE A 28 5.22 -3.03 -4.83
CA ILE A 28 3.78 -3.28 -5.03
C ILE A 28 3.55 -4.63 -5.73
N SER A 29 4.34 -4.93 -6.76
CA SER A 29 4.22 -6.19 -7.52
C SER A 29 4.62 -7.40 -6.67
N GLN A 30 5.67 -7.26 -5.85
CA GLN A 30 6.08 -8.29 -4.90
C GLN A 30 5.02 -8.51 -3.82
N LEU A 31 4.42 -7.44 -3.30
CA LEU A 31 3.35 -7.51 -2.31
C LEU A 31 2.11 -8.25 -2.84
N ASP A 32 1.69 -7.98 -4.08
CA ASP A 32 0.60 -8.72 -4.73
C ASP A 32 0.93 -10.21 -4.90
N LEU A 33 2.17 -10.53 -5.26
CA LEU A 33 2.63 -11.92 -5.33
C LEU A 33 2.59 -12.61 -3.96
N GLU A 34 3.10 -11.96 -2.92
CA GLU A 34 3.10 -12.48 -1.55
C GLU A 34 1.65 -12.69 -1.04
N ALA A 35 0.75 -11.75 -1.30
CA ALA A 35 -0.66 -11.85 -0.95
C ALA A 35 -1.30 -13.10 -1.59
N ARG A 36 -1.06 -13.31 -2.89
CA ARG A 36 -1.54 -14.49 -3.62
C ARG A 36 -0.96 -15.79 -3.08
N LEU A 37 0.32 -15.81 -2.70
CA LEU A 37 0.97 -16.99 -2.13
C LEU A 37 0.39 -17.37 -0.75
N LEU A 38 0.00 -16.38 0.05
CA LEU A 38 -0.66 -16.60 1.34
C LEU A 38 -2.18 -16.80 1.23
N GLY A 39 -2.77 -16.58 0.04
CA GLY A 39 -4.21 -16.68 -0.18
C GLY A 39 -5.02 -15.57 0.49
N ILE A 40 -4.41 -14.40 0.73
CA ILE A 40 -5.07 -13.21 1.27
C ILE A 40 -5.21 -12.12 0.21
N THR A 41 -5.99 -11.09 0.49
CA THR A 41 -6.12 -9.98 -0.47
C THR A 41 -4.88 -9.08 -0.44
N PHE A 42 -4.66 -8.35 -1.54
CA PHE A 42 -3.62 -7.33 -1.61
C PHE A 42 -3.74 -6.31 -0.47
N TYR A 43 -4.96 -5.85 -0.16
CA TYR A 43 -5.20 -4.87 0.90
C TYR A 43 -4.92 -5.43 2.30
N ASP A 44 -5.25 -6.70 2.56
CA ASP A 44 -4.90 -7.37 3.83
C ASP A 44 -3.38 -7.43 3.99
N MET A 45 -2.66 -7.80 2.94
CA MET A 45 -1.19 -7.81 2.94
C MET A 45 -0.61 -6.40 3.11
N TYR A 46 -1.20 -5.40 2.45
CA TYR A 46 -0.80 -4.00 2.58
C TYR A 46 -0.94 -3.52 4.03
N CYS A 47 -2.03 -3.89 4.71
CA CYS A 47 -2.22 -3.61 6.14
C CYS A 47 -1.11 -4.24 6.99
N VAL A 48 -0.73 -5.49 6.70
CA VAL A 48 0.38 -6.18 7.41
C VAL A 48 1.68 -5.40 7.25
N VAL A 49 2.04 -5.03 6.03
CA VAL A 49 3.29 -4.30 5.73
C VAL A 49 3.31 -2.88 6.31
N LEU A 50 2.14 -2.23 6.46
CA LEU A 50 2.06 -0.95 7.17
C LEU A 50 2.29 -1.08 8.68
N GLN A 51 1.98 -2.24 9.28
CA GLN A 51 2.15 -2.53 10.70
C GLN A 51 3.54 -3.10 11.02
N ASP A 52 4.04 -3.97 10.16
CA ASP A 52 5.36 -4.60 10.26
C ASP A 52 6.26 -4.10 9.13
N VAL A 53 7.05 -3.06 9.42
CA VAL A 53 7.95 -2.38 8.46
C VAL A 53 9.15 -3.27 8.06
N ALA A 54 9.10 -4.56 8.35
CA ALA A 54 10.07 -5.56 7.94
C ALA A 54 9.77 -5.98 6.48
N GLY A 55 10.43 -5.34 5.53
CA GLY A 55 10.18 -5.52 4.09
C GLY A 55 9.42 -4.33 3.50
N HIS A 56 9.57 -4.10 2.20
CA HIS A 56 8.86 -3.06 1.46
C HIS A 56 9.00 -1.63 2.01
N GLN A 57 10.22 -1.26 2.43
CA GLN A 57 10.46 0.05 3.07
C GLN A 57 10.23 1.23 2.12
N ASN A 58 10.49 1.05 0.81
CA ASN A 58 10.28 2.13 -0.16
C ASN A 58 8.79 2.40 -0.33
N LEU A 59 7.99 1.34 -0.45
CA LEU A 59 6.54 1.38 -0.51
C LEU A 59 5.94 2.07 0.71
N VAL A 60 6.29 1.60 1.92
CA VAL A 60 5.77 2.16 3.18
C VAL A 60 6.18 3.62 3.35
N SER A 61 7.45 3.95 3.08
CA SER A 61 7.96 5.32 3.18
C SER A 61 7.21 6.25 2.22
N ARG A 62 7.06 5.83 0.96
CA ARG A 62 6.38 6.65 -0.06
C ARG A 62 4.89 6.81 0.22
N PHE A 63 4.23 5.75 0.68
CA PHE A 63 2.83 5.81 1.09
C PHE A 63 2.61 6.78 2.25
N LYS A 64 3.50 6.80 3.26
CA LYS A 64 3.46 7.77 4.37
C LYS A 64 3.61 9.20 3.88
N ILE A 65 4.51 9.45 2.92
CA ILE A 65 4.67 10.78 2.30
C ILE A 65 3.37 11.19 1.59
N PHE A 66 2.82 10.31 0.75
CA PHE A 66 1.56 10.55 0.04
C PHE A 66 0.40 10.88 0.99
N MET A 67 0.25 10.14 2.10
CA MET A 67 -0.77 10.41 3.10
C MET A 67 -0.59 11.78 3.77
N ASN A 68 0.66 12.20 4.04
CA ASN A 68 0.92 13.50 4.64
C ASN A 68 0.61 14.65 3.67
N GLU A 69 0.94 14.49 2.38
CA GLU A 69 0.58 15.44 1.33
C GLU A 69 -0.95 15.60 1.23
N LYS A 70 -1.69 14.48 1.26
CA LYS A 70 -3.16 14.45 1.25
C LYS A 70 -3.82 15.12 2.46
N LYS A 71 -3.20 15.04 3.65
CA LYS A 71 -3.71 15.70 4.87
C LYS A 71 -3.50 17.21 4.89
N THR A 72 -2.63 17.72 4.03
CA THR A 72 -2.27 19.15 4.00
C THR A 72 -3.13 19.93 2.99
N VAL A 73 -4.10 19.27 2.35
CA VAL A 73 -5.05 19.84 1.37
C VAL A 73 -6.44 19.95 1.97
#